data_AF-A0AAV4LKF3-F1
#
_entry.id   AF-A0AAV4LKF3-F1
#
_cell.length_a   1.000
_cell.length_b   1.000
_cell.length_c   1.000
_cell.angle_alpha   90.00
_cell.angle_beta   90.00
_cell.angle_gamma   90.00
#
_symmetry.space_group_name_H-M   'P 1'
#
loop_
_entity.id
_entity.type
_entity.pdbx_description
1 polymer ?
#
loop_
_entity_poly.entity_id
_entity_poly.type
_entity_poly.pdbx_seq_one_letter_code
_entity_poly.pdbx_strand_id
1 'polypeptide(L)' 'MRYPYVDRRDERLIELCREVARICISDEFKRLHREMVKLYRKSGVPDPHLVAFQDSLFSIFVESAHPEGSFEPFT' A
#
# COMPACT_ATOMS: atom_id res chain seq x y z
N MET A 1 -16.18 -32.72 7.76
CA MET A 1 -15.20 -31.69 7.36
C MET A 1 -15.28 -30.58 8.37
N ARG A 2 -14.23 -30.33 9.18
CA ARG A 2 -14.17 -29.16 10.07
C ARG A 2 -13.75 -27.98 9.20
N TYR A 3 -14.62 -26.99 9.04
CA TYR A 3 -14.25 -25.73 8.40
C TYR A 3 -13.19 -25.05 9.29
N PRO A 4 -12.06 -24.55 8.75
CA PRO A 4 -11.09 -23.84 9.57
C PRO A 4 -11.80 -22.63 10.19
N TYR A 5 -11.70 -22.52 11.52
CA TYR A 5 -12.20 -21.37 12.25
C TYR A 5 -11.34 -20.17 11.88
N VAL A 6 -11.92 -19.27 11.09
CA VAL A 6 -11.31 -17.97 10.76
C VAL A 6 -11.45 -17.10 12.00
N ASP A 7 -10.32 -16.80 12.64
CA ASP A 7 -10.30 -15.87 13.78
C ASP A 7 -10.61 -14.46 13.26
N ARG A 8 -11.17 -13.57 14.08
CA ARG A 8 -11.37 -12.14 13.74
C ARG A 8 -10.10 -11.46 13.25
N ARG A 9 -8.93 -11.93 13.70
CA ARG A 9 -7.62 -11.47 13.20
C ARG A 9 -7.41 -11.82 11.73
N ASP A 10 -7.91 -12.97 11.28
CA ASP A 10 -7.84 -13.38 9.89
C ASP A 10 -8.80 -12.55 9.02
N GLU A 11 -9.97 -12.17 9.55
CA GLU A 11 -10.91 -11.27 8.85
C GLU A 11 -10.28 -9.90 8.56
N ARG A 12 -9.67 -9.27 9.58
CA ARG A 12 -8.97 -7.99 9.41
C ARG A 12 -7.79 -8.09 8.45
N LEU A 13 -7.04 -9.20 8.49
CA LEU A 13 -5.96 -9.45 7.55
C LEU A 13 -6.48 -9.58 6.11
N ILE A 14 -7.59 -10.31 5.92
CA ILE A 14 -8.22 -10.47 4.61
C ILE A 14 -8.71 -9.11 4.07
N GLU A 15 -9.28 -8.27 4.91
CA GLU A 15 -9.71 -6.91 4.54
C GLU A 15 -8.53 -6.05 4.09
N LEU A 16 -7.43 -6.05 4.87
CA LEU A 16 -6.20 -5.35 4.51
C LEU A 16 -5.62 -5.84 3.18
N CYS A 17 -5.56 -7.16 2.97
CA CYS A 17 -5.09 -7.73 1.70
C CYS A 17 -5.97 -7.30 0.52
N ARG A 18 -7.30 -7.21 0.71
CA ARG A 18 -8.23 -6.74 -0.33
C ARG A 18 -8.01 -5.27 -0.66
N GLU A 19 -7.77 -4.43 0.35
CA GLU A 19 -7.49 -3.01 0.16
C GLU A 19 -6.18 -2.79 -0.60
N VAL A 20 -5.10 -3.44 -0.17
CA VAL A 20 -3.81 -3.40 -0.88
C VAL A 20 -3.97 -3.88 -2.33
N ALA A 21 -4.72 -4.96 -2.56
CA ALA A 21 -4.97 -5.46 -3.91
C ALA A 21 -5.72 -4.43 -4.78
N ARG A 22 -6.72 -3.72 -4.22
CA ARG A 22 -7.44 -2.66 -4.93
C ARG A 22 -6.52 -1.48 -5.27
N ILE A 23 -5.64 -1.08 -4.36
CA ILE A 23 -4.66 -0.03 -4.62
C ILE A 23 -3.72 -0.45 -5.75
N CYS A 24 -3.13 -1.65 -5.67
CA CYS A 24 -2.17 -2.13 -6.66
C CYS A 24 -2.72 -2.20 -8.10
N ILE A 25 -4.03 -2.43 -8.26
CA ILE A 25 -4.66 -2.44 -9.59
C ILE A 25 -5.13 -1.06 -10.07
N SER A 26 -5.12 -0.04 -9.21
CA SER A 26 -5.57 1.31 -9.58
C SER A 26 -4.60 1.97 -10.58
N ASP A 27 -5.15 2.79 -11.47
CA ASP A 27 -4.33 3.50 -12.46
C ASP A 27 -3.45 4.58 -11.81
N GLU A 28 -3.94 5.15 -10.71
CA GLU A 28 -3.20 6.11 -9.89
C GLU A 28 -1.94 5.49 -9.29
N PHE A 29 -2.07 4.33 -8.64
CA PHE A 29 -0.92 3.59 -8.13
C PHE A 29 0.06 3.23 -9.23
N LYS A 30 -0.42 2.66 -10.34
CA LYS A 30 0.43 2.28 -11.49
C LYS A 30 1.16 3.48 -12.09
N ARG A 31 0.55 4.66 -12.11
CA ARG A 31 1.17 5.90 -12.58
C ARG A 31 2.25 6.36 -11.59
N LEU A 32 1.89 6.53 -10.31
CA LEU A 32 2.80 6.96 -9.26
C LEU A 32 4.01 6.03 -9.16
N HIS A 33 3.79 4.72 -9.06
CA HIS A 33 4.85 3.71 -9.01
C HIS A 33 5.83 3.85 -10.19
N ARG A 34 5.33 4.00 -11.42
CA ARG A 34 6.19 4.15 -12.61
C ARG A 34 7.03 5.43 -12.56
N GLU A 35 6.50 6.51 -12.01
CA GLU A 35 7.23 7.77 -11.85
C GLU A 35 8.29 7.65 -10.76
N MET A 36 7.96 7.05 -9.62
CA MET A 36 8.90 6.81 -8.52
C MET A 36 10.05 5.88 -8.94
N VAL A 37 9.77 4.80 -9.67
CA VAL A 37 10.82 3.92 -10.23
C VAL A 37 11.80 4.71 -11.11
N LYS A 38 11.30 5.62 -11.96
CA LYS A 38 12.16 6.46 -12.80
C LYS A 38 13.05 7.38 -11.95
N LEU A 39 12.50 7.97 -10.89
CA LEU A 39 13.25 8.84 -9.97
C LEU A 39 14.32 8.06 -9.19
N TYR A 40 13.96 6.90 -8.66
CA TYR A 40 14.87 6.06 -7.86
C TYR A 40 15.98 5.41 -8.68
N ARG A 41 15.70 5.01 -9.92
CA ARG A 41 16.75 4.60 -10.87
C ARG A 41 17.76 5.71 -11.13
N LYS A 42 17.32 6.95 -11.32
CA LYS A 42 18.21 8.10 -11.55
C LYS A 42 19.03 8.47 -10.32
N SER A 43 18.48 8.23 -9.13
CA SER A 43 19.09 8.58 -7.85
C SER A 43 20.05 7.51 -7.31
N GLY A 44 20.20 6.38 -8.01
CA GLY A 44 21.10 5.29 -7.60
C GLY A 44 20.60 4.49 -6.39
N VAL A 45 19.29 4.51 -6.11
CA VAL A 45 18.70 3.76 -4.99
C VAL A 45 18.84 2.25 -5.23
N PRO A 46 19.25 1.46 -4.23
CA PRO A 46 19.24 -0.01 -4.31
C PRO A 46 17.81 -0.53 -4.49
N ASP A 47 17.62 -1.44 -5.45
CA ASP A 47 16.32 -1.98 -5.85
C ASP A 47 15.21 -0.91 -6.03
N PRO A 48 15.31 -0.08 -7.09
CA PRO A 48 14.35 1.00 -7.34
C PRO A 48 12.89 0.56 -7.44
N HIS A 49 12.65 -0.71 -7.78
CA HIS A 49 11.30 -1.25 -7.91
C HIS A 49 10.67 -1.53 -6.56
N LEU A 50 11.40 -2.19 -5.66
CA LEU A 50 10.90 -2.49 -4.33
C LEU A 50 10.62 -1.20 -3.54
N VAL A 51 11.56 -0.25 -3.56
CA VAL A 51 11.42 1.01 -2.82
C VAL A 51 10.25 1.83 -3.39
N ALA A 52 10.17 1.97 -4.72
CA ALA A 52 9.05 2.66 -5.34
C ALA A 52 7.71 2.00 -5.06
N PHE A 53 7.65 0.65 -5.01
CA PHE A 53 6.44 -0.08 -4.66
C PHE A 53 5.99 0.24 -3.23
N GLN A 54 6.89 0.16 -2.26
CA GLN A 54 6.60 0.46 -0.86
C GLN A 54 6.10 1.88 -0.69
N ASP A 55 6.84 2.87 -1.21
CA ASP A 55 6.48 4.27 -1.01
C ASP A 55 5.17 4.63 -1.70
N SER A 56 4.98 4.21 -2.96
CA SER A 56 3.74 4.49 -3.69
C SER A 56 2.51 3.80 -3.04
N LEU A 57 2.68 2.60 -2.48
CA LEU A 57 1.60 1.90 -1.78
C LEU A 57 1.26 2.61 -0.48
N PHE A 58 2.26 2.98 0.33
CA PHE A 58 2.03 3.68 1.59
C PHE A 58 1.43 5.06 1.39
N SER A 59 1.87 5.82 0.38
CA SER A 59 1.28 7.13 0.08
C SER A 59 -0.22 7.02 -0.17
N ILE A 60 -0.64 6.10 -1.05
CA ILE A 60 -2.06 5.92 -1.39
C ILE A 60 -2.84 5.29 -0.24
N PHE A 61 -2.25 4.33 0.48
CA PHE A 61 -2.91 3.67 1.61
C PHE A 61 -3.18 4.63 2.77
N VAL A 62 -2.22 5.52 3.08
CA VAL A 62 -2.40 6.54 4.13
C VAL A 62 -3.45 7.57 3.70
N GLU A 63 -3.43 7.98 2.44
CA GLU A 63 -4.43 8.89 1.87
C GLU A 63 -5.84 8.27 1.91
N SER A 64 -5.98 6.97 1.60
CA SER A 64 -7.28 6.28 1.66
C SER A 64 -7.76 6.03 3.08
N ALA A 65 -6.85 5.79 4.02
CA ALA A 65 -7.17 5.60 5.44
C ALA A 65 -7.51 6.93 6.15
N HIS A 66 -6.98 8.05 5.67
CA HIS A 66 -7.18 9.38 6.25
C HIS A 66 -7.65 10.40 5.19
N PRO A 67 -8.93 10.33 4.77
CA PRO A 67 -9.50 11.38 3.93
C PRO A 67 -9.58 12.66 4.76
N GLU A 68 -8.63 13.57 4.57
CA GLU A 68 -8.64 14.98 5.00
C GLU A 68 -9.30 15.24 6.38
N GLY A 69 -8.54 15.11 7.49
CA GLY A 69 -8.99 15.66 8.78
C GLY A 69 -8.69 14.89 10.08
N SER A 70 -7.91 13.81 10.08
CA SER A 70 -7.53 13.11 11.32
C SER A 70 -6.06 12.68 11.30
N PHE A 71 -5.16 13.66 11.37
CA PHE A 71 -3.75 13.41 11.67
C PHE A 71 -3.55 13.60 13.18
N GLU A 72 -3.70 12.52 13.96
CA GLU A 72 -3.08 12.45 15.30
C GLU A 72 -1.64 11.97 15.06
N PRO A 73 -0.63 12.84 15.18
CA PRO A 73 0.75 12.38 15.10
C PRO A 73 0.99 11.35 16.20
N PHE A 74 1.61 10.23 15.84
CA PHE A 74 2.04 9.20 16.79
C PHE A 74 2.78 9.87 17.97
N THR A 75 2.13 9.91 19.13
CA THR A 75 2.71 10.28 20.43
C THR A 75 2.94 9.02 21.25
#